data_AF-A0A060HGQ6-F1
#
_entry.id   AF-A0A060HGQ6-F1
#
_cell.length_a   1.000
_cell.length_b   1.000
_cell.length_c   1.000
_cell.angle_alpha   90.00
_cell.angle_beta   90.00
_cell.angle_gamma   90.00
#
_symmetry.space_group_name_H-M   'P 1'
#
loop_
_entity.id
_entity.type
_entity.pdbx_description
1 polymer ?
#
loop_
_entity_poly.entity_id
_entity_poly.type
_entity_poly.pdbx_seq_one_letter_code
_entity_poly.pdbx_strand_id
1 'polypeptide(L)'
;MRTMTRQKYSGHFTKIVMGGVDTIRTLKLLGKWSANRAVGRRRPLIAVFSMTHYCNFYCPMCPFGDADKEGQMALARRKDLTTEQWKAVFDKVSKYCVWAIVEGGEPTSRPDFMELVKYLHGLKMPVTLISNCSLLHTIDLDELRKHIQFVTCSIDSTYEESYCKVRGVNPHMYRRVMDNLHLLTEHKVSHYFNSVITKYNTQEFIDQTYFDRARELGASAVSFTFVEDRSDVDYSLLPDRQTMNKVCESILDYMGKQKEKGGGPQVMIPPEYFRQILEHGRGIFDECGVWKSIFVNGDGTVMVPCWKFNGPENTYSLLEHSVDEIWSAPQWDIARTCHDCEVLGCIWYSSQPVSTFARNYMRGLGKIISQERPELAEAV
;
A
#
# COMPACT_ATOMS: atom_id res chain seq x y z
N MET A 1 -24.23 28.33 18.99
CA MET A 1 -24.44 28.14 17.54
C MET A 1 -23.31 28.81 16.78
N ARG A 2 -22.27 28.06 16.42
CA ARG A 2 -21.24 28.51 15.46
C ARG A 2 -21.33 27.58 14.26
N THR A 3 -21.84 28.12 13.16
CA THR A 3 -21.89 27.49 11.85
C THR A 3 -20.47 27.25 11.35
N MET A 4 -20.05 25.97 11.30
CA MET A 4 -18.87 25.58 10.54
C MET A 4 -19.19 25.72 9.04
N THR A 5 -18.53 26.67 8.40
CA THR A 5 -18.58 26.90 6.95
C THR A 5 -18.10 25.66 6.20
N ARG A 6 -18.98 25.06 5.39
CA ARG A 6 -18.62 24.10 4.32
C ARG A 6 -17.67 24.81 3.35
N GLN A 7 -16.40 24.44 3.38
CA GLN A 7 -15.38 24.98 2.50
C GLN A 7 -15.43 24.20 1.18
N LYS A 8 -15.73 24.87 0.06
CA LYS A 8 -15.74 24.28 -1.29
C LYS A 8 -14.30 24.00 -1.74
N TYR A 9 -13.91 22.73 -1.78
CA TYR A 9 -12.62 22.21 -2.23
C TYR A 9 -12.80 21.41 -3.54
N SER A 10 -13.00 22.07 -4.69
CA SER A 10 -13.41 21.33 -5.90
C SER A 10 -12.79 21.76 -7.23
N GLY A 11 -11.56 22.25 -7.23
CA GLY A 11 -10.96 22.79 -8.45
C GLY A 11 -9.46 22.60 -8.61
N HIS A 12 -8.75 22.01 -7.64
CA HIS A 12 -7.29 21.93 -7.67
C HIS A 12 -6.75 20.49 -7.81
N PHE A 13 -7.48 19.45 -7.40
CA PHE A 13 -7.11 18.03 -7.52
C PHE A 13 -6.93 17.54 -8.94
N THR A 14 -7.85 17.89 -9.85
CA THR A 14 -7.86 17.25 -11.17
C THR A 14 -6.57 17.58 -11.93
N LYS A 15 -5.95 18.73 -11.59
CA LYS A 15 -4.63 19.14 -12.06
C LYS A 15 -3.47 18.47 -11.32
N ILE A 16 -3.62 18.04 -10.07
CA ILE A 16 -2.56 17.39 -9.27
C ILE A 16 -2.50 15.89 -9.57
N VAL A 17 -3.65 15.20 -9.65
CA VAL A 17 -3.66 13.75 -9.90
C VAL A 17 -3.36 13.41 -11.36
N MET A 18 -3.78 14.24 -12.32
CA MET A 18 -3.34 14.10 -13.73
C MET A 18 -2.05 14.88 -14.04
N GLY A 19 -1.58 15.76 -13.15
CA GLY A 19 -0.39 16.59 -13.38
C GLY A 19 0.94 15.85 -13.27
N GLY A 20 0.95 14.66 -12.66
CA GLY A 20 2.15 13.81 -12.51
C GLY A 20 2.14 12.52 -13.35
N VAL A 21 1.00 12.15 -13.95
CA VAL A 21 0.89 10.93 -14.75
C VAL A 21 1.16 11.27 -16.21
N ASP A 22 2.35 10.92 -16.70
CA ASP A 22 2.62 10.95 -18.14
C ASP A 22 1.72 9.94 -18.84
N THR A 23 0.60 10.44 -19.38
CA THR A 23 -0.45 9.62 -19.98
C THR A 23 0.07 8.88 -21.21
N ILE A 24 0.97 9.49 -21.99
CA ILE A 24 1.55 8.88 -23.19
C ILE A 24 2.45 7.71 -22.77
N ARG A 25 3.33 7.91 -21.79
CA ARG A 25 4.19 6.85 -21.24
C ARG A 25 3.34 5.70 -20.68
N THR A 26 2.34 6.01 -19.87
CA THR A 26 1.45 5.02 -19.26
C THR A 26 0.71 4.19 -20.32
N LEU A 27 0.13 4.82 -21.34
CA LEU A 27 -0.55 4.11 -22.43
C LEU A 27 0.42 3.21 -23.22
N LYS A 28 1.63 3.69 -23.51
CA LYS A 28 2.67 2.88 -24.18
C LYS A 28 3.04 1.64 -23.37
N LEU A 29 3.27 1.80 -22.06
CA LEU A 29 3.63 0.69 -21.17
C LEU A 29 2.48 -0.29 -21.01
N LEU A 30 1.24 0.18 -20.83
CA LEU A 30 0.06 -0.69 -20.78
C LEU A 30 -0.17 -1.44 -22.09
N GLY A 31 0.05 -0.79 -23.24
CA GLY A 31 -0.01 -1.42 -24.56
C GLY A 31 1.04 -2.53 -24.70
N LYS A 32 2.30 -2.24 -24.35
CA LYS A 32 3.39 -3.23 -24.33
C LYS A 32 3.09 -4.38 -23.37
N TRP A 33 2.59 -4.09 -22.17
CA TRP A 33 2.21 -5.09 -21.17
C TRP A 33 1.11 -6.01 -21.70
N SER A 34 0.07 -5.43 -22.32
CA SER A 34 -1.05 -6.18 -22.90
C SER A 34 -0.60 -7.07 -24.06
N ALA A 35 0.27 -6.57 -24.94
CA ALA A 35 0.86 -7.35 -26.02
C ALA A 35 1.71 -8.53 -25.50
N ASN A 36 2.49 -8.31 -24.43
CA ASN A 36 3.23 -9.41 -23.78
C ASN A 36 2.27 -10.45 -23.20
N ARG A 37 1.18 -10.02 -22.55
CA ARG A 37 0.21 -10.95 -21.96
C ARG A 37 -0.50 -11.79 -23.03
N ALA A 38 -0.81 -11.21 -24.19
CA ALA A 38 -1.43 -11.90 -25.32
C ALA A 38 -0.58 -13.05 -25.87
N VAL A 39 0.75 -12.93 -25.80
CA VAL A 39 1.70 -14.00 -26.17
C VAL A 39 2.17 -14.84 -24.98
N GLY A 40 1.46 -14.79 -23.85
CA GLY A 40 1.73 -15.60 -22.66
C GLY A 40 2.92 -15.14 -21.81
N ARG A 41 3.53 -13.98 -22.08
CA ARG A 41 4.66 -13.45 -21.30
C ARG A 41 4.15 -12.64 -20.09
N ARG A 42 4.75 -12.90 -18.92
CA ARG A 42 4.54 -12.11 -17.70
C ARG A 42 5.47 -10.91 -17.68
N ARG A 43 4.98 -9.77 -17.19
CA ARG A 43 5.77 -8.56 -16.96
C ARG A 43 5.23 -7.81 -15.73
N PRO A 44 6.10 -7.18 -14.93
CA PRO A 44 5.64 -6.35 -13.83
C PRO A 44 4.98 -5.10 -14.39
N LEU A 45 4.00 -4.58 -13.65
CA LEU A 45 3.28 -3.36 -13.95
C LEU A 45 3.44 -2.33 -12.83
N ILE A 46 3.58 -2.80 -11.58
CA ILE A 46 3.78 -1.97 -10.39
C ILE A 46 5.18 -2.23 -9.82
N ALA A 47 5.88 -1.18 -9.43
CA ALA A 47 7.13 -1.30 -8.69
C ALA A 47 6.87 -1.04 -7.21
N VAL A 48 7.44 -1.89 -6.35
CA VAL A 48 7.44 -1.73 -4.90
C VAL A 48 8.89 -1.70 -4.46
N PHE A 49 9.32 -0.58 -3.89
CA PHE A 49 10.68 -0.35 -3.46
C PHE A 49 10.71 -0.30 -1.94
N SER A 50 11.20 -1.37 -1.32
CA SER A 50 11.50 -1.43 0.09
C SER A 50 12.86 -0.78 0.32
N MET A 51 12.86 0.51 0.65
CA MET A 51 14.03 1.40 0.54
C MET A 51 15.12 1.12 1.59
N THR A 52 14.75 0.53 2.71
CA THR A 52 15.67 0.26 3.82
C THR A 52 15.23 -0.95 4.61
N HIS A 53 16.19 -1.67 5.21
CA HIS A 53 15.89 -2.69 6.20
C HIS A 53 15.54 -2.11 7.58
N TYR A 54 15.76 -0.81 7.82
CA TYR A 54 15.53 -0.17 9.12
C TYR A 54 14.11 0.36 9.29
N CYS A 55 13.45 0.00 10.39
CA CYS A 55 12.18 0.57 10.81
C CYS A 55 12.27 1.01 12.27
N ASN A 56 11.73 2.17 12.60
CA ASN A 56 11.69 2.64 13.99
C ASN A 56 10.59 1.96 14.84
N PHE A 57 9.75 1.09 14.26
CA PHE A 57 8.66 0.36 14.94
C PHE A 57 8.97 -1.14 15.09
N TYR A 58 8.34 -1.83 16.04
CA TYR A 58 8.48 -3.28 16.26
C TYR A 58 7.15 -4.01 16.10
N CYS A 59 6.54 -3.91 14.91
CA CYS A 59 5.21 -4.49 14.69
C CYS A 59 5.32 -6.04 14.64
N PRO A 60 4.64 -6.81 15.51
CA PRO A 60 4.83 -8.27 15.61
C PRO A 60 4.45 -9.07 14.36
N MET A 61 3.63 -8.51 13.45
CA MET A 61 3.27 -9.13 12.18
C MET A 61 4.26 -8.84 11.04
N CYS A 62 5.18 -7.88 11.22
CA CYS A 62 5.95 -7.30 10.12
C CYS A 62 7.35 -7.95 10.06
N PRO A 63 7.86 -8.32 8.88
CA PRO A 63 9.22 -8.84 8.74
C PRO A 63 10.31 -7.80 9.10
N PHE A 64 10.00 -6.51 9.02
CA PHE A 64 10.90 -5.42 9.47
C PHE A 64 10.75 -5.09 10.97
N GLY A 65 9.80 -5.73 11.66
CA GLY A 65 9.64 -5.56 13.09
C GLY A 65 10.75 -6.30 13.83
N ASP A 66 11.78 -5.56 14.25
CA ASP A 66 12.83 -6.05 15.16
C ASP A 66 12.96 -5.18 16.42
N ALA A 67 13.14 -5.79 17.60
CA ALA A 67 13.41 -5.07 18.84
C ALA A 67 14.87 -4.58 18.89
N ASP A 68 15.79 -5.26 18.21
CA ASP A 68 17.19 -4.84 18.07
C ASP A 68 17.34 -3.75 17.02
N LYS A 69 17.06 -2.50 17.42
CA LYS A 69 17.18 -1.33 16.55
C LYS A 69 18.61 -1.01 16.15
N GLU A 70 19.58 -1.33 16.99
CA GLU A 70 20.99 -1.11 16.69
C GLU A 70 21.47 -2.11 15.63
N GLY A 71 21.15 -3.38 15.79
CA GLY A 71 21.42 -4.43 14.80
C GLY A 71 20.73 -4.15 13.47
N GLN A 72 19.48 -3.71 13.49
CA GLN A 72 18.75 -3.34 12.27
C GLN A 72 19.39 -2.14 11.55
N MET A 73 19.82 -1.11 12.30
CA MET A 73 20.54 0.03 11.75
C MET A 73 21.91 -0.39 11.18
N ALA A 74 22.62 -1.29 11.86
CA ALA A 74 23.89 -1.84 11.37
C ALA A 74 23.70 -2.66 10.08
N LEU A 75 22.62 -3.46 10.00
CA LEU A 75 22.24 -4.19 8.80
C LEU A 75 21.95 -3.24 7.64
N ALA A 76 21.11 -2.22 7.87
CA ALA A 76 20.78 -1.20 6.88
C ALA A 76 22.04 -0.51 6.34
N ARG A 77 22.94 -0.04 7.23
CA ARG A 77 24.21 0.58 6.82
C ARG A 77 25.11 -0.32 5.97
N ARG A 78 25.06 -1.63 6.21
CA ARG A 78 25.92 -2.61 5.53
C ARG A 78 25.32 -3.10 4.21
N LYS A 79 23.99 -3.23 4.14
CA LYS A 79 23.30 -3.95 3.07
C LYS A 79 22.40 -3.05 2.21
N ASP A 80 21.89 -1.95 2.74
CA ASP A 80 21.03 -1.09 1.94
C ASP A 80 21.81 -0.47 0.78
N LEU A 81 21.12 -0.33 -0.36
CA LEU A 81 21.61 0.37 -1.51
C LEU A 81 21.90 1.83 -1.15
N THR A 82 23.03 2.30 -1.68
CA THR A 82 23.36 3.72 -1.74
C THR A 82 22.37 4.48 -2.62
N THR A 83 22.36 5.80 -2.51
CA THR A 83 21.50 6.68 -3.31
C THR A 83 21.67 6.43 -4.82
N GLU A 84 22.91 6.30 -5.30
CA GLU A 84 23.21 6.07 -6.72
C GLU A 84 22.78 4.67 -7.19
N GLN A 85 22.92 3.65 -6.34
CA GLN A 85 22.43 2.31 -6.65
C GLN A 85 20.89 2.30 -6.74
N TRP A 86 20.19 3.00 -5.85
CA TRP A 86 18.74 3.15 -5.94
C TRP A 86 18.32 3.85 -7.23
N LYS A 87 18.99 4.95 -7.62
CA LYS A 87 18.73 5.63 -8.90
C LYS A 87 18.89 4.68 -10.10
N ALA A 88 19.97 3.89 -10.13
CA ALA A 88 20.18 2.90 -11.18
C ALA A 88 19.10 1.81 -11.20
N VAL A 89 18.63 1.35 -10.03
CA VAL A 89 17.49 0.43 -9.91
C VAL A 89 16.21 1.07 -10.45
N PHE A 90 15.93 2.31 -10.10
CA PHE A 90 14.75 3.05 -10.60
C PHE A 90 14.78 3.19 -12.12
N ASP A 91 15.94 3.48 -12.71
CA ASP A 91 16.11 3.57 -14.17
C ASP A 91 15.85 2.23 -14.87
N LYS A 92 16.27 1.11 -14.26
CA LYS A 92 15.99 -0.24 -14.78
C LYS A 92 14.50 -0.54 -14.72
N VAL A 93 13.86 -0.33 -13.57
CA VAL A 93 12.47 -0.73 -13.30
C VAL A 93 11.44 0.17 -13.99
N SER A 94 11.71 1.47 -14.09
CA SER A 94 10.81 2.45 -14.73
C SER A 94 10.55 2.18 -16.21
N LYS A 95 11.32 1.32 -16.86
CA LYS A 95 11.07 0.90 -18.26
C LYS A 95 9.90 -0.08 -18.40
N TYR A 96 9.40 -0.64 -17.30
CA TYR A 96 8.36 -1.66 -17.27
C TYR A 96 7.14 -1.21 -16.48
N CYS A 97 7.34 -0.53 -15.35
CA CYS A 97 6.28 -0.22 -14.41
C CYS A 97 5.63 1.15 -14.66
N VAL A 98 4.31 1.22 -14.46
CA VAL A 98 3.53 2.46 -14.61
C VAL A 98 3.34 3.21 -13.31
N TRP A 99 3.63 2.58 -12.17
CA TRP A 99 3.44 3.14 -10.83
C TRP A 99 4.53 2.63 -9.89
N ALA A 100 4.97 3.49 -8.96
CA ALA A 100 5.90 3.13 -7.91
C ALA A 100 5.27 3.27 -6.52
N ILE A 101 5.54 2.30 -5.67
CA ILE A 101 5.21 2.31 -4.25
C ILE A 101 6.55 2.33 -3.52
N VAL A 102 6.76 3.34 -2.70
CA VAL A 102 7.93 3.50 -1.84
C VAL A 102 7.54 3.07 -0.44
N GLU A 103 8.22 2.06 0.08
CA GLU A 103 8.01 1.47 1.41
C GLU A 103 9.36 1.03 1.99
N GLY A 104 9.35 0.05 2.90
CA GLY A 104 10.53 -0.68 3.34
C GLY A 104 11.15 -0.12 4.60
N GLY A 105 11.24 -1.01 5.60
CA GLY A 105 11.41 -0.59 6.98
C GLY A 105 10.48 0.59 7.27
N GLU A 106 11.05 1.75 7.57
CA GLU A 106 10.38 3.05 7.39
C GLU A 106 11.19 3.91 6.40
N PRO A 107 10.69 4.17 5.17
CA PRO A 107 11.47 4.87 4.15
C PRO A 107 11.85 6.30 4.56
N THR A 108 11.01 6.97 5.36
CA THR A 108 11.25 8.34 5.83
C THR A 108 12.39 8.45 6.86
N SER A 109 12.89 7.31 7.35
CA SER A 109 14.07 7.27 8.21
C SER A 109 15.39 7.46 7.45
N ARG A 110 15.39 7.32 6.12
CA ARG A 110 16.58 7.50 5.30
C ARG A 110 16.96 8.98 5.18
N PRO A 111 18.23 9.35 5.36
CA PRO A 111 18.68 10.74 5.17
C PRO A 111 18.46 11.26 3.74
N ASP A 112 18.50 10.38 2.73
CA ASP A 112 18.35 10.67 1.31
C ASP A 112 16.93 10.44 0.77
N PHE A 113 15.94 10.21 1.65
CA PHE A 113 14.56 9.90 1.26
C PHE A 113 13.97 10.88 0.25
N MET A 114 14.04 12.18 0.54
CA MET A 114 13.49 13.22 -0.34
C MET A 114 14.20 13.30 -1.70
N GLU A 115 15.50 12.99 -1.75
CA GLU A 115 16.25 12.94 -3.02
C GLU A 115 15.76 11.79 -3.90
N LEU A 116 15.58 10.60 -3.30
CA LEU A 116 15.15 9.40 -4.02
C LEU A 116 13.72 9.53 -4.54
N VAL A 117 12.80 10.10 -3.75
CA VAL A 117 11.42 10.38 -4.19
C VAL A 117 11.40 11.38 -5.35
N LYS A 118 12.20 12.45 -5.28
CA LYS A 118 12.34 13.43 -6.38
C LYS A 118 12.86 12.79 -7.65
N TYR A 119 13.87 11.93 -7.54
CA TYR A 119 14.42 11.22 -8.69
C TYR A 119 13.37 10.32 -9.35
N LEU A 120 12.66 9.52 -8.56
CA LEU A 120 11.64 8.60 -9.04
C LEU A 120 10.47 9.33 -9.72
N HIS A 121 10.03 10.45 -9.15
CA HIS A 121 9.05 11.34 -9.79
C HIS A 121 9.58 11.92 -11.11
N GLY A 122 10.88 12.27 -11.18
CA GLY A 122 11.57 12.72 -12.38
C GLY A 122 11.49 11.71 -13.55
N LEU A 123 11.44 10.41 -13.25
CA LEU A 123 11.26 9.32 -14.22
C LEU A 123 9.82 9.19 -14.74
N LYS A 124 8.94 10.14 -14.40
CA LYS A 124 7.52 10.15 -14.81
C LYS A 124 6.75 8.92 -14.31
N MET A 125 7.17 8.40 -13.16
CA MET A 125 6.44 7.40 -12.40
C MET A 125 5.65 8.10 -11.30
N PRO A 126 4.33 7.90 -11.24
CA PRO A 126 3.57 8.24 -10.05
C PRO A 126 4.10 7.45 -8.85
N VAL A 127 4.21 8.11 -7.71
CA VAL A 127 4.77 7.60 -6.46
C VAL A 127 3.70 7.59 -5.36
N THR A 128 3.50 6.43 -4.76
CA THR A 128 2.81 6.27 -3.48
C THR A 128 3.84 6.07 -2.38
N LEU A 129 3.70 6.78 -1.26
CA LEU A 129 4.49 6.54 -0.06
C LEU A 129 3.69 5.70 0.93
N ILE A 130 4.19 4.53 1.32
CA ILE A 130 3.69 3.81 2.50
C ILE A 130 4.58 4.19 3.68
N SER A 131 3.99 4.68 4.77
CA SER A 131 4.72 5.11 5.96
C SER A 131 3.92 4.85 7.23
N ASN A 132 4.61 4.54 8.33
CA ASN A 132 4.06 4.51 9.68
C ASN A 132 3.73 5.93 10.21
N CYS A 133 4.03 6.97 9.44
CA CYS A 133 3.73 8.37 9.69
C CYS A 133 4.47 9.01 10.87
N SER A 134 5.26 8.27 11.64
CA SER A 134 5.88 8.77 12.89
C SER A 134 6.96 9.84 12.67
N LEU A 135 7.59 9.85 11.51
CA LEU A 135 8.67 10.79 11.15
C LEU A 135 8.22 11.91 10.22
N LEU A 136 6.93 12.02 9.86
CA LEU A 136 6.50 13.03 8.89
C LEU A 136 6.79 14.48 9.32
N HIS A 137 6.79 14.76 10.62
CA HIS A 137 7.21 16.06 11.17
C HIS A 137 8.66 16.46 10.86
N THR A 138 9.52 15.53 10.41
CA THR A 138 10.91 15.81 10.02
C THR A 138 11.05 16.07 8.52
N ILE A 139 9.95 15.96 7.76
CA ILE A 139 9.94 16.09 6.30
C ILE A 139 9.26 17.40 5.92
N ASP A 140 9.78 18.07 4.90
CA ASP A 140 9.06 19.15 4.22
C ASP A 140 7.87 18.57 3.42
N LEU A 141 6.68 18.60 4.02
CA LEU A 141 5.46 18.06 3.43
C LEU A 141 4.98 18.88 2.21
N ASP A 142 5.29 20.18 2.16
CA ASP A 142 4.97 21.04 1.01
C ASP A 142 5.85 20.73 -0.19
N GLU A 143 7.08 20.31 0.04
CA GLU A 143 7.94 19.77 -1.00
C GLU A 143 7.53 18.35 -1.37
N LEU A 144 7.26 17.47 -0.39
CA LEU A 144 6.89 16.07 -0.62
C LEU A 144 5.67 15.95 -1.54
N ARG A 145 4.60 16.73 -1.29
CA ARG A 145 3.36 16.68 -2.06
C ARG A 145 3.51 17.02 -3.55
N LYS A 146 4.64 17.59 -3.97
CA LYS A 146 4.93 17.85 -5.39
C LYS A 146 5.42 16.61 -6.13
N HIS A 147 5.88 15.58 -5.40
CA HIS A 147 6.56 14.40 -5.95
C HIS A 147 5.84 13.09 -5.65
N ILE A 148 4.77 13.10 -4.85
CA ILE A 148 3.94 11.93 -4.55
C ILE A 148 2.48 12.17 -4.90
N GLN A 149 1.76 11.09 -5.24
CA GLN A 149 0.32 11.13 -5.49
C GLN A 149 -0.48 10.99 -4.20
N PHE A 150 -0.04 10.13 -3.29
CA PHE A 150 -0.66 10.00 -1.97
C PHE A 150 0.26 9.28 -0.98
N VAL A 151 0.00 9.53 0.31
CA VAL A 151 0.55 8.77 1.44
C VAL A 151 -0.45 7.71 1.87
N THR A 152 -0.02 6.46 1.91
CA THR A 152 -0.72 5.36 2.55
C THR A 152 -0.27 5.31 4.02
N CYS A 153 -1.14 5.80 4.90
CA CYS A 153 -0.84 5.85 6.34
C CYS A 153 -1.13 4.51 6.99
N SER A 154 -0.12 3.98 7.67
CA SER A 154 -0.19 2.70 8.38
C SER A 154 -0.93 2.86 9.73
N ILE A 155 -2.27 2.83 9.70
CA ILE A 155 -3.14 3.09 10.86
C ILE A 155 -4.03 1.87 11.14
N ASP A 156 -3.51 0.91 11.90
CA ASP A 156 -4.23 -0.35 12.17
C ASP A 156 -5.30 -0.22 13.25
N SER A 157 -5.25 0.85 14.04
CA SER A 157 -6.22 1.13 15.09
C SER A 157 -6.29 2.63 15.31
N THR A 158 -7.47 3.10 15.66
CA THR A 158 -7.74 4.50 16.00
C THR A 158 -7.77 4.74 17.52
N TYR A 159 -7.42 3.71 18.29
CA TYR A 159 -7.35 3.71 19.75
C TYR A 159 -5.93 3.37 20.21
N GLU A 160 -5.46 4.10 21.23
CA GLU A 160 -4.06 4.03 21.69
C GLU A 160 -3.62 2.60 22.06
N GLU A 161 -4.41 1.90 22.88
CA GLU A 161 -4.04 0.58 23.40
C GLU A 161 -3.86 -0.46 22.27
N SER A 162 -4.86 -0.58 21.41
CA SER A 162 -4.84 -1.52 20.28
C SER A 162 -3.76 -1.14 19.27
N TYR A 163 -3.58 0.15 18.96
CA TYR A 163 -2.50 0.60 18.09
C TYR A 163 -1.12 0.23 18.66
N CYS A 164 -0.87 0.51 19.93
CA CYS A 164 0.39 0.19 20.59
C CYS A 164 0.69 -1.31 20.57
N LYS A 165 -0.31 -2.16 20.82
CA LYS A 165 -0.18 -3.63 20.74
C LYS A 165 0.14 -4.11 19.32
N VAL A 166 -0.56 -3.58 18.32
CA VAL A 166 -0.43 -4.00 16.92
C VAL A 166 0.88 -3.51 16.31
N ARG A 167 1.30 -2.28 16.63
CA ARG A 167 2.51 -1.65 16.07
C ARG A 167 3.77 -1.82 16.90
N GLY A 168 3.66 -2.40 18.10
CA GLY A 168 4.79 -2.59 19.02
C GLY A 168 5.44 -1.26 19.38
N VAL A 169 4.64 -0.26 19.75
CA VAL A 169 5.09 1.07 20.13
C VAL A 169 4.45 1.51 21.45
N ASN A 170 4.97 2.57 22.03
CA ASN A 170 4.43 3.15 23.26
C ASN A 170 3.38 4.25 22.97
N PRO A 171 2.58 4.65 23.98
CA PRO A 171 1.62 5.75 23.88
C PRO A 171 2.16 7.08 23.33
N HIS A 172 3.42 7.40 23.63
CA HIS A 172 4.04 8.62 23.11
C HIS A 172 4.17 8.58 21.58
N MET A 173 4.57 7.44 21.03
CA MET A 173 4.66 7.24 19.59
C MET A 173 3.29 7.23 18.93
N TYR A 174 2.27 6.65 19.56
CA TYR A 174 0.88 6.74 19.08
C TYR A 174 0.45 8.21 18.93
N ARG A 175 0.64 9.03 19.96
CA ARG A 175 0.31 10.47 19.90
C ARG A 175 1.08 11.18 18.80
N ARG A 176 2.38 10.90 18.66
CA ARG A 176 3.20 11.43 17.56
C ARG A 176 2.62 11.12 16.19
N VAL A 177 2.17 9.89 15.96
CA VAL A 177 1.53 9.50 14.70
C VAL A 177 0.25 10.28 14.48
N MET A 178 -0.62 10.37 15.49
CA MET A 178 -1.88 11.12 15.39
C MET A 178 -1.65 12.62 15.11
N ASP A 179 -0.66 13.24 15.75
CA ASP A 179 -0.26 14.63 15.47
C ASP A 179 0.22 14.78 14.02
N ASN A 180 1.04 13.85 13.53
CA ASN A 180 1.56 13.89 12.17
C ASN A 180 0.48 13.68 11.09
N LEU A 181 -0.61 12.96 11.39
CA LEU A 181 -1.77 12.87 10.49
C LEU A 181 -2.45 14.23 10.29
N HIS A 182 -2.50 15.06 11.35
CA HIS A 182 -3.00 16.43 11.23
C HIS A 182 -2.12 17.27 10.30
N LEU A 183 -0.79 17.08 10.33
CA LEU A 183 0.13 17.76 9.41
C LEU A 183 -0.14 17.41 7.94
N LEU A 184 -0.46 16.14 7.63
CA LEU A 184 -0.84 15.75 6.27
C LEU A 184 -2.08 16.51 5.80
N THR A 185 -3.08 16.66 6.69
CA THR A 185 -4.30 17.41 6.40
C THR A 185 -4.02 18.91 6.22
N GLU A 186 -3.22 19.50 7.11
CA GLU A 186 -2.84 20.92 7.08
C GLU A 186 -2.09 21.29 5.79
N HIS A 187 -1.09 20.51 5.42
CA HIS A 187 -0.30 20.71 4.20
C HIS A 187 -1.00 20.18 2.93
N LYS A 188 -2.25 19.70 3.05
CA LYS A 188 -3.07 19.18 1.94
C LYS A 188 -2.36 18.06 1.16
N VAL A 189 -1.66 17.19 1.87
CA VAL A 189 -1.07 15.98 1.33
C VAL A 189 -2.19 14.94 1.21
N SER A 190 -2.46 14.47 -0.01
CA SER A 190 -3.46 13.42 -0.22
C SER A 190 -3.04 12.15 0.52
N HIS A 191 -3.94 11.57 1.31
CA HIS A 191 -3.62 10.38 2.10
C HIS A 191 -4.85 9.52 2.37
N TYR A 192 -4.61 8.24 2.66
CA TYR A 192 -5.64 7.29 3.07
C TYR A 192 -5.05 6.30 4.07
N PHE A 193 -5.90 5.64 4.86
CA PHE A 193 -5.42 4.71 5.87
C PHE A 193 -5.40 3.29 5.33
N ASN A 194 -4.30 2.58 5.58
CA ASN A 194 -4.23 1.14 5.39
C ASN A 194 -4.09 0.48 6.76
N SER A 195 -4.97 -0.49 7.02
CA SER A 195 -5.01 -1.23 8.28
C SER A 195 -4.87 -2.73 8.05
N VAL A 196 -4.03 -3.34 8.88
CA VAL A 196 -3.95 -4.78 9.07
C VAL A 196 -4.85 -5.17 10.24
N ILE A 197 -5.88 -5.97 9.96
CA ILE A 197 -6.83 -6.48 10.96
C ILE A 197 -6.22 -7.69 11.66
N THR A 198 -6.07 -7.59 12.97
CA THR A 198 -5.53 -8.62 13.87
C THR A 198 -6.53 -8.90 14.98
N LYS A 199 -6.30 -9.94 15.79
CA LYS A 199 -7.13 -10.24 16.97
C LYS A 199 -7.18 -9.10 18.01
N TYR A 200 -6.31 -8.09 17.90
CA TYR A 200 -6.23 -6.97 18.85
C TYR A 200 -7.06 -5.74 18.46
N ASN A 201 -7.51 -5.63 17.20
CA ASN A 201 -8.23 -4.44 16.72
C ASN A 201 -9.59 -4.75 16.08
N THR A 202 -10.02 -6.02 16.06
CA THR A 202 -11.28 -6.45 15.40
C THR A 202 -12.51 -5.71 15.90
N GLN A 203 -12.56 -5.39 17.19
CA GLN A 203 -13.71 -4.74 17.81
C GLN A 203 -14.05 -3.40 17.14
N GLU A 204 -13.04 -2.60 16.78
CA GLU A 204 -13.23 -1.28 16.11
C GLU A 204 -13.86 -1.41 14.72
N PHE A 205 -13.64 -2.53 14.04
CA PHE A 205 -14.26 -2.84 12.75
C PHE A 205 -15.67 -3.42 12.93
N ILE A 206 -15.88 -4.23 13.96
CA ILE A 206 -17.18 -4.84 14.28
C ILE A 206 -18.20 -3.77 14.67
N ASP A 207 -17.83 -2.85 15.57
CA ASP A 207 -18.71 -1.75 16.01
C ASP A 207 -18.64 -0.51 15.10
N GLN A 208 -17.84 -0.56 14.04
CA GLN A 208 -17.66 0.49 13.03
C GLN A 208 -17.03 1.79 13.55
N THR A 209 -16.56 1.85 14.80
CA THR A 209 -15.93 3.04 15.38
C THR A 209 -14.64 3.45 14.66
N TYR A 210 -13.92 2.49 14.06
CA TYR A 210 -12.74 2.78 13.23
C TYR A 210 -13.05 3.79 12.12
N PHE A 211 -14.20 3.63 11.45
CA PHE A 211 -14.57 4.46 10.29
C PHE A 211 -14.87 5.91 10.67
N ASP A 212 -15.54 6.11 11.81
CA ASP A 212 -15.85 7.45 12.32
C ASP A 212 -14.58 8.18 12.72
N ARG A 213 -13.67 7.51 13.42
CA ARG A 213 -12.39 8.11 13.85
C ARG A 213 -11.43 8.32 12.68
N ALA A 214 -11.39 7.42 11.71
CA ALA A 214 -10.61 7.60 10.50
C ALA A 214 -11.06 8.86 9.73
N ARG A 215 -12.37 9.12 9.65
CA ARG A 215 -12.90 10.38 9.09
C ARG A 215 -12.44 11.59 9.89
N GLU A 216 -12.52 11.53 11.22
CA GLU A 216 -12.10 12.64 12.10
C GLU A 216 -10.61 12.96 11.95
N LEU A 217 -9.79 11.94 11.73
CA LEU A 217 -8.35 12.05 11.48
C LEU A 217 -8.00 12.45 10.02
N GLY A 218 -8.99 12.76 9.18
CA GLY A 218 -8.80 13.30 7.83
C GLY A 218 -8.75 12.27 6.71
N ALA A 219 -8.95 10.97 6.98
CA ALA A 219 -8.93 9.96 5.94
C ALA A 219 -10.18 10.03 5.03
N SER A 220 -9.96 10.15 3.73
CA SER A 220 -11.03 10.07 2.70
C SER A 220 -11.31 8.64 2.24
N ALA A 221 -10.34 7.74 2.45
CA ALA A 221 -10.44 6.34 2.11
C ALA A 221 -9.70 5.46 3.12
N VAL A 222 -10.08 4.19 3.15
CA VAL A 222 -9.52 3.15 4.00
C VAL A 222 -9.34 1.86 3.20
N SER A 223 -8.25 1.16 3.46
CA SER A 223 -7.93 -0.15 2.88
C SER A 223 -7.62 -1.14 4.00
N PHE A 224 -8.07 -2.38 3.84
CA PHE A 224 -8.00 -3.39 4.89
C PHE A 224 -7.46 -4.71 4.36
N THR A 225 -6.73 -5.42 5.20
CA THR A 225 -6.44 -6.83 5.01
C THR A 225 -6.44 -7.50 6.38
N PHE A 226 -6.87 -8.75 6.47
CA PHE A 226 -6.51 -9.54 7.65
C PHE A 226 -5.00 -9.80 7.63
N VAL A 227 -4.43 -9.95 8.82
CA VAL A 227 -3.03 -10.35 9.01
C VAL A 227 -2.80 -11.77 8.50
N GLU A 228 -1.68 -12.00 7.84
CA GLU A 228 -1.14 -13.33 7.64
C GLU A 228 0.05 -13.49 8.58
N ASP A 229 0.08 -14.57 9.34
CA ASP A 229 1.14 -14.79 10.32
C ASP A 229 2.48 -15.00 9.63
N ARG A 230 3.55 -14.50 10.24
CA ARG A 230 4.89 -14.71 9.71
C ARG A 230 5.25 -16.19 9.82
N SER A 231 5.97 -16.70 8.82
CA SER A 231 6.40 -18.10 8.80
C SER A 231 7.47 -18.43 9.84
N ASP A 232 8.10 -17.42 10.44
CA ASP A 232 9.22 -17.56 11.38
C ASP A 232 8.83 -17.29 12.84
N VAL A 233 7.53 -17.27 13.14
CA VAL A 233 7.00 -17.13 14.51
C VAL A 233 6.04 -18.27 14.84
N ASP A 234 5.90 -18.58 16.12
CA ASP A 234 5.07 -19.67 16.65
C ASP A 234 3.71 -19.19 17.21
N TYR A 235 3.40 -17.91 17.02
CA TYR A 235 2.14 -17.30 17.45
C TYR A 235 1.26 -16.90 16.27
N SER A 236 -0.05 -16.84 16.53
CA SER A 236 -1.03 -16.31 15.56
C SER A 236 -1.63 -14.99 16.02
N LEU A 237 -1.65 -14.02 15.11
CA LEU A 237 -2.33 -12.73 15.23
C LEU A 237 -3.65 -12.71 14.45
N LEU A 238 -3.87 -13.69 13.58
CA LEU A 238 -5.10 -13.84 12.81
C LEU A 238 -6.30 -14.04 13.76
N PRO A 239 -7.40 -13.27 13.61
CA PRO A 239 -8.63 -13.52 14.37
C PRO A 239 -9.20 -14.90 14.03
N ASP A 240 -9.92 -15.50 14.97
CA ASP A 240 -10.64 -16.74 14.70
C ASP A 240 -11.71 -16.54 13.62
N ARG A 241 -12.18 -17.65 13.05
CA ARG A 241 -13.17 -17.68 11.96
C ARG A 241 -14.45 -16.92 12.28
N GLN A 242 -14.98 -17.06 13.49
CA GLN A 242 -16.22 -16.41 13.90
C GLN A 242 -16.03 -14.89 14.00
N THR A 243 -14.89 -14.46 14.54
CA THR A 243 -14.52 -13.05 14.63
C THR A 243 -14.29 -12.45 13.24
N MET A 244 -13.59 -13.14 12.34
CA MET A 244 -13.43 -12.70 10.94
C MET A 244 -14.79 -12.51 10.24
N ASN A 245 -15.74 -13.43 10.46
CA ASN A 245 -17.08 -13.30 9.88
C ASN A 245 -17.79 -12.03 10.36
N LYS A 246 -17.78 -11.76 11.67
CA LYS A 246 -18.37 -10.53 12.24
C LYS A 246 -17.74 -9.26 11.65
N VAL A 247 -16.42 -9.26 11.48
CA VAL A 247 -15.69 -8.15 10.83
C VAL A 247 -16.17 -7.97 9.39
N CYS A 248 -16.22 -9.05 8.60
CA CYS A 248 -16.64 -8.98 7.19
C CYS A 248 -18.10 -8.53 7.03
N GLU A 249 -19.01 -9.06 7.85
CA GLU A 249 -20.42 -8.65 7.89
C GLU A 249 -20.55 -7.17 8.21
N SER A 250 -19.84 -6.68 9.23
CA SER A 250 -19.89 -5.27 9.63
C SER A 250 -19.30 -4.35 8.55
N ILE A 251 -18.19 -4.72 7.91
CA ILE A 251 -17.62 -3.94 6.80
C ILE A 251 -18.57 -3.91 5.60
N LEU A 252 -19.22 -5.03 5.25
CA LEU A 252 -20.18 -5.08 4.17
C LEU A 252 -21.43 -4.23 4.44
N ASP A 253 -21.94 -4.27 5.69
CA ASP A 253 -23.02 -3.39 6.15
C ASP A 253 -22.62 -1.91 6.07
N TYR A 254 -21.43 -1.56 6.55
CA TYR A 254 -20.88 -0.20 6.41
C TYR A 254 -20.83 0.24 4.95
N MET A 255 -20.29 -0.59 4.05
CA MET A 255 -20.21 -0.31 2.61
C MET A 255 -21.60 -0.15 1.96
N GLY A 256 -22.62 -0.85 2.46
CA GLY A 256 -24.02 -0.67 2.05
C GLY A 256 -24.54 0.71 2.44
N LYS A 257 -24.46 1.06 3.73
CA LYS A 257 -24.89 2.36 4.28
C LYS A 257 -24.18 3.55 3.62
N GLN A 258 -22.89 3.41 3.32
CA GLN A 258 -22.08 4.44 2.65
C GLN A 258 -22.64 4.83 1.27
N LYS A 259 -23.16 3.86 0.51
CA LYS A 259 -23.76 4.12 -0.81
C LYS A 259 -25.08 4.88 -0.72
N GLU A 260 -25.83 4.68 0.36
CA GLU A 260 -27.17 5.25 0.54
C GLU A 260 -27.12 6.66 1.13
N LYS A 261 -26.30 6.86 2.18
CA LYS A 261 -26.32 8.10 2.99
C LYS A 261 -25.19 9.06 2.65
N GLY A 262 -24.12 8.56 2.02
CA GLY A 262 -22.85 9.28 1.91
C GLY A 262 -22.20 9.55 3.28
N GLY A 263 -20.90 9.84 3.28
CA GLY A 263 -20.16 10.23 4.49
C GLY A 263 -19.34 9.10 5.14
N GLY A 264 -18.15 9.45 5.61
CA GLY A 264 -17.12 8.49 6.08
C GLY A 264 -16.13 8.10 4.99
N PRO A 265 -15.01 7.44 5.35
CA PRO A 265 -13.99 7.04 4.40
C PRO A 265 -14.48 5.91 3.47
N GLN A 266 -14.13 6.00 2.19
CA GLN A 266 -14.44 4.95 1.23
C GLN A 266 -13.57 3.70 1.47
N VAL A 267 -14.19 2.52 1.54
CA VAL A 267 -13.46 1.24 1.54
C VAL A 267 -12.92 0.95 0.13
N MET A 268 -11.60 0.83 0.02
CA MET A 268 -10.90 0.62 -1.27
C MET A 268 -10.97 -0.83 -1.74
N ILE A 269 -10.93 -1.77 -0.81
CA ILE A 269 -11.02 -3.20 -1.13
C ILE A 269 -12.45 -3.53 -1.59
N PRO A 270 -12.61 -4.22 -2.74
CA PRO A 270 -13.93 -4.59 -3.24
C PRO A 270 -14.73 -5.45 -2.24
N PRO A 271 -16.07 -5.30 -2.18
CA PRO A 271 -16.91 -6.06 -1.27
C PRO A 271 -16.81 -7.58 -1.49
N GLU A 272 -16.44 -7.98 -2.71
CA GLU A 272 -16.28 -9.38 -3.09
C GLU A 272 -15.22 -10.12 -2.27
N TYR A 273 -14.13 -9.45 -1.89
CA TYR A 273 -13.14 -10.03 -1.00
C TYR A 273 -13.77 -10.45 0.33
N PHE A 274 -14.54 -9.58 0.97
CA PHE A 274 -15.21 -9.88 2.26
C PHE A 274 -16.26 -10.98 2.12
N ARG A 275 -16.99 -11.04 1.00
CA ARG A 275 -17.95 -12.13 0.74
C ARG A 275 -17.25 -13.47 0.60
N GLN A 276 -16.14 -13.54 -0.13
CA GLN A 276 -15.38 -14.78 -0.27
C GLN A 276 -14.78 -15.22 1.05
N ILE A 277 -14.31 -14.29 1.88
CA ILE A 277 -13.91 -14.62 3.25
C ILE A 277 -15.11 -15.23 3.98
N LEU A 278 -16.30 -14.65 3.98
CA LEU A 278 -17.48 -15.21 4.64
C LEU A 278 -17.87 -16.61 4.12
N GLU A 279 -17.86 -16.81 2.81
CA GLU A 279 -18.34 -18.04 2.17
C GLU A 279 -17.31 -19.18 2.26
N HIS A 280 -16.02 -18.88 2.12
CA HIS A 280 -14.99 -19.89 1.89
C HIS A 280 -13.90 -19.98 2.94
N GLY A 281 -13.78 -19.01 3.85
CA GLY A 281 -12.62 -18.95 4.76
C GLY A 281 -11.46 -18.11 4.23
N ARG A 282 -11.50 -17.73 2.96
CA ARG A 282 -10.34 -17.27 2.20
C ARG A 282 -10.76 -16.52 0.95
N GLY A 283 -9.86 -15.70 0.43
CA GLY A 283 -9.96 -15.15 -0.91
C GLY A 283 -9.78 -16.23 -1.98
N ILE A 284 -10.48 -16.06 -3.10
CA ILE A 284 -10.47 -16.97 -4.25
C ILE A 284 -9.93 -16.23 -5.49
N PHE A 285 -9.04 -16.89 -6.21
CA PHE A 285 -8.46 -16.46 -7.48
C PHE A 285 -7.89 -17.67 -8.22
N ASP A 286 -7.81 -17.62 -9.56
CA ASP A 286 -7.33 -18.75 -10.37
C ASP A 286 -5.79 -18.80 -10.50
N GLU A 287 -5.15 -17.63 -10.51
CA GLU A 287 -3.71 -17.47 -10.67
C GLU A 287 -3.22 -16.40 -9.70
N CYS A 288 -2.10 -16.67 -9.01
CA CYS A 288 -1.49 -15.71 -8.12
C CYS A 288 -0.93 -14.51 -8.90
N GLY A 289 -1.39 -13.30 -8.55
CA GLY A 289 -1.09 -12.06 -9.27
C GLY A 289 0.25 -11.41 -8.93
N VAL A 290 1.07 -12.00 -8.07
CA VAL A 290 2.34 -11.42 -7.57
C VAL A 290 3.29 -10.98 -8.69
N TRP A 291 3.29 -11.69 -9.83
CA TRP A 291 4.13 -11.36 -10.99
C TRP A 291 3.79 -10.02 -11.65
N LYS A 292 2.64 -9.43 -11.32
CA LYS A 292 2.24 -8.08 -11.79
C LYS A 292 2.97 -6.98 -11.03
N SER A 293 3.71 -7.31 -9.98
CA SER A 293 4.50 -6.36 -9.19
C SER A 293 5.94 -6.83 -9.07
N ILE A 294 6.88 -5.89 -9.10
CA ILE A 294 8.27 -6.14 -8.74
C ILE A 294 8.54 -5.57 -7.35
N PHE A 295 8.94 -6.43 -6.42
CA PHE A 295 9.32 -6.06 -5.06
C PHE A 295 10.84 -6.05 -4.96
N VAL A 296 11.41 -4.86 -4.77
CA VAL A 296 12.85 -4.66 -4.65
C VAL A 296 13.18 -4.36 -3.18
N ASN A 297 14.04 -5.18 -2.58
CA ASN A 297 14.47 -5.03 -1.20
C ASN A 297 15.55 -3.95 -1.05
N GLY A 298 15.84 -3.62 0.21
CA GLY A 298 16.84 -2.61 0.60
C GLY A 298 18.21 -2.85 -0.04
N ASP A 299 18.57 -4.09 -0.30
CA ASP A 299 19.85 -4.54 -0.86
C ASP A 299 19.82 -4.78 -2.38
N GLY A 300 18.74 -4.39 -3.04
CA GLY A 300 18.55 -4.57 -4.49
C GLY A 300 18.07 -5.96 -4.89
N THR A 301 17.80 -6.85 -3.94
CA THR A 301 17.28 -8.18 -4.23
C THR A 301 15.81 -8.17 -4.62
N VAL A 302 15.41 -9.15 -5.43
CA VAL A 302 14.05 -9.41 -5.87
C VAL A 302 13.81 -10.91 -5.71
N MET A 303 12.78 -11.27 -4.95
CA MET A 303 12.38 -12.67 -4.76
C MET A 303 11.34 -13.09 -5.80
N VAL A 304 11.49 -14.30 -6.33
CA VAL A 304 10.59 -14.89 -7.34
C VAL A 304 10.13 -16.28 -6.88
N PRO A 305 8.82 -16.59 -6.82
CA PRO A 305 7.72 -15.70 -7.18
C PRO A 305 7.35 -14.70 -6.07
N CYS A 306 7.67 -15.01 -4.81
CA CYS A 306 7.40 -14.14 -3.66
C CYS A 306 8.21 -14.57 -2.42
N TRP A 307 8.03 -13.83 -1.33
CA TRP A 307 8.73 -14.02 -0.05
C TRP A 307 8.50 -15.37 0.63
N LYS A 308 7.41 -16.09 0.33
CA LYS A 308 7.15 -17.44 0.88
C LYS A 308 8.13 -18.50 0.36
N PHE A 309 8.81 -18.22 -0.76
CA PHE A 309 9.81 -19.10 -1.36
C PHE A 309 11.21 -18.52 -1.14
N ASN A 310 11.61 -18.42 0.12
CA ASN A 310 12.90 -17.84 0.49
C ASN A 310 14.03 -18.87 0.29
N GLY A 311 14.73 -18.75 -0.83
CA GLY A 311 15.87 -19.59 -1.19
C GLY A 311 16.84 -18.84 -2.12
N PRO A 312 18.14 -19.18 -2.14
CA PRO A 312 19.10 -18.57 -3.06
C PRO A 312 18.69 -18.70 -4.53
N GLU A 313 18.07 -19.81 -4.91
CA GLU A 313 17.53 -20.07 -6.24
C GLU A 313 16.32 -19.19 -6.59
N ASN A 314 15.64 -18.61 -5.60
CA ASN A 314 14.50 -17.72 -5.77
C ASN A 314 14.89 -16.24 -5.66
N THR A 315 16.16 -15.93 -5.37
CA THR A 315 16.63 -14.58 -5.07
C THR A 315 17.54 -14.05 -6.17
N TYR A 316 17.09 -13.00 -6.83
CA TYR A 316 17.86 -12.30 -7.86
C TYR A 316 18.27 -10.91 -7.36
N SER A 317 19.27 -10.30 -8.00
CA SER A 317 19.69 -8.92 -7.69
C SER A 317 19.57 -8.03 -8.92
N LEU A 318 18.90 -6.88 -8.78
CA LEU A 318 18.85 -5.85 -9.83
C LEU A 318 20.17 -5.12 -10.03
N LEU A 319 21.17 -5.35 -9.20
CA LEU A 319 22.54 -4.89 -9.47
C LEU A 319 23.20 -5.73 -10.56
N GLU A 320 22.88 -7.02 -10.60
CA GLU A 320 23.53 -8.02 -11.48
C GLU A 320 22.65 -8.42 -12.66
N HIS A 321 21.34 -8.42 -12.48
CA HIS A 321 20.37 -8.92 -13.44
C HIS A 321 19.49 -7.79 -13.98
N SER A 322 18.96 -7.99 -15.19
CA SER A 322 17.90 -7.19 -15.79
C SER A 322 16.52 -7.67 -15.35
N VAL A 323 15.51 -6.79 -15.47
CA VAL A 323 14.11 -7.16 -15.22
C VAL A 323 13.64 -8.27 -16.16
N ASP A 324 14.11 -8.28 -17.41
CA ASP A 324 13.75 -9.31 -18.39
C ASP A 324 14.25 -10.70 -17.98
N GLU A 325 15.48 -10.81 -17.47
CA GLU A 325 16.04 -12.05 -16.94
C GLU A 325 15.24 -12.55 -15.73
N ILE A 326 14.96 -11.67 -14.76
CA ILE A 326 14.20 -12.02 -13.55
C ILE A 326 12.77 -12.46 -13.91
N TRP A 327 12.12 -11.85 -14.91
CA TRP A 327 10.77 -12.25 -15.34
C TRP A 327 10.73 -13.45 -16.29
N SER A 328 11.88 -13.91 -16.76
CA SER A 328 12.04 -15.15 -17.51
C SER A 328 12.39 -16.35 -16.61
N ALA A 329 12.54 -16.12 -15.31
CA ALA A 329 12.84 -17.14 -14.31
C ALA A 329 11.74 -18.23 -14.25
N PRO A 330 12.08 -19.53 -14.27
CA PRO A 330 11.10 -20.64 -14.25
C PRO A 330 10.25 -20.69 -12.97
N GLN A 331 10.75 -20.11 -11.86
CA GLN A 331 10.07 -20.03 -10.57
C GLN A 331 8.72 -19.29 -10.66
N TRP A 332 8.51 -18.45 -11.68
CA TRP A 332 7.20 -17.83 -11.92
C TRP A 332 6.09 -18.82 -12.26
N ASP A 333 6.39 -20.03 -12.70
CA ASP A 333 5.37 -21.04 -12.97
C ASP A 333 4.66 -21.54 -11.70
N ILE A 334 5.30 -21.41 -10.54
CA ILE A 334 4.66 -21.66 -9.23
C ILE A 334 3.43 -20.76 -9.05
N ALA A 335 3.48 -19.51 -9.52
CA ALA A 335 2.36 -18.56 -9.38
C ALA A 335 1.09 -19.01 -10.13
N ARG A 336 1.17 -19.95 -11.08
CA ARG A 336 0.01 -20.48 -11.82
C ARG A 336 -0.95 -21.27 -10.94
N THR A 337 -0.42 -21.93 -9.93
CA THR A 337 -1.17 -22.91 -9.12
C THR A 337 -1.07 -22.64 -7.63
N CYS A 338 -0.23 -21.69 -7.20
CA CYS A 338 -0.10 -21.29 -5.80
C CYS A 338 -1.35 -20.58 -5.30
N HIS A 339 -1.85 -21.05 -4.16
CA HIS A 339 -3.00 -20.49 -3.44
C HIS A 339 -2.69 -20.36 -1.94
N ASP A 340 -1.43 -20.15 -1.56
CA ASP A 340 -1.02 -20.19 -0.15
C ASP A 340 -1.46 -18.94 0.64
N CYS A 341 -1.82 -17.85 -0.03
CA CYS A 341 -2.30 -16.63 0.61
C CYS A 341 -3.81 -16.75 0.81
N GLU A 342 -4.26 -16.91 2.04
CA GLU A 342 -5.67 -17.14 2.34
C GLU A 342 -6.44 -15.84 2.51
N VAL A 343 -5.86 -14.88 3.23
CA VAL A 343 -6.59 -13.68 3.66
C VAL A 343 -5.95 -12.37 3.22
N LEU A 344 -4.82 -12.39 2.49
CA LEU A 344 -4.17 -11.16 2.04
C LEU A 344 -4.97 -10.44 0.95
N GLY A 345 -5.58 -9.29 1.30
CA GLY A 345 -6.39 -8.49 0.40
C GLY A 345 -5.60 -7.91 -0.79
N CYS A 346 -4.33 -7.56 -0.60
CA CYS A 346 -3.45 -7.06 -1.67
C CYS A 346 -3.14 -8.15 -2.71
N ILE A 347 -2.87 -9.38 -2.26
CA ILE A 347 -2.64 -10.53 -3.15
C ILE A 347 -3.93 -10.86 -3.87
N TRP A 348 -5.04 -11.02 -3.15
CA TRP A 348 -6.36 -11.24 -3.74
C TRP A 348 -6.67 -10.22 -4.84
N TYR A 349 -6.44 -8.93 -4.57
CA TYR A 349 -6.68 -7.85 -5.52
C TYR A 349 -5.79 -7.95 -6.76
N SER A 350 -4.49 -8.22 -6.56
CA SER A 350 -3.54 -8.42 -7.66
C SER A 350 -3.85 -9.67 -8.49
N SER A 351 -4.42 -10.71 -7.89
CA SER A 351 -4.76 -11.97 -8.53
C SER A 351 -6.06 -11.89 -9.36
N GLN A 352 -6.89 -10.87 -9.15
CA GLN A 352 -8.10 -10.70 -9.95
C GLN A 352 -7.77 -10.43 -11.44
N PRO A 353 -8.67 -10.84 -12.37
CA PRO A 353 -8.52 -10.56 -13.79
C PRO A 353 -8.27 -9.09 -14.06
N VAL A 354 -7.50 -8.77 -15.11
CA VAL A 354 -7.13 -7.39 -15.47
C VAL A 354 -8.36 -6.50 -15.70
N SER A 355 -9.46 -7.07 -16.20
CA SER A 355 -10.74 -6.36 -16.37
C SER A 355 -11.41 -5.97 -15.03
N THR A 356 -11.09 -6.68 -13.95
CA THR A 356 -11.51 -6.37 -12.58
C THR A 356 -10.51 -5.42 -11.92
N PHE A 357 -9.20 -5.70 -12.06
CA PHE A 357 -8.11 -4.86 -11.57
C PHE A 357 -8.16 -3.45 -12.17
N ALA A 358 -8.19 -3.31 -13.50
CA ALA A 358 -8.22 -2.00 -14.17
C ALA A 358 -9.49 -1.23 -13.84
N ARG A 359 -10.65 -1.90 -13.78
CA ARG A 359 -11.92 -1.25 -13.45
C ARG A 359 -11.96 -0.78 -12.00
N ASN A 360 -11.45 -1.55 -11.06
CA ASN A 360 -11.43 -1.18 -9.64
C ASN A 360 -10.30 -0.19 -9.32
N TYR A 361 -9.15 -0.29 -9.98
CA TYR A 361 -8.02 0.61 -9.83
C TYR A 361 -8.34 1.98 -10.43
N MET A 362 -8.90 2.00 -11.66
CA MET A 362 -9.38 3.24 -12.27
C MET A 362 -10.62 3.80 -11.58
N ARG A 363 -11.48 2.98 -10.94
CA ARG A 363 -12.55 3.48 -10.07
C ARG A 363 -12.02 4.03 -8.75
N GLY A 364 -11.02 3.40 -8.14
CA GLY A 364 -10.38 3.86 -6.91
C GLY A 364 -9.67 5.19 -7.15
N LEU A 365 -8.77 5.23 -8.14
CA LEU A 365 -8.10 6.45 -8.58
C LEU A 365 -9.10 7.49 -9.10
N GLY A 366 -10.02 7.11 -9.98
CA GLY A 366 -11.02 8.02 -10.54
C GLY A 366 -11.96 8.60 -9.49
N LYS A 367 -12.28 7.88 -8.42
CA LYS A 367 -13.12 8.38 -7.32
C LYS A 367 -12.35 9.23 -6.33
N ILE A 368 -11.09 8.91 -6.06
CA ILE A 368 -10.19 9.82 -5.36
C ILE A 368 -10.17 11.13 -6.17
N ILE A 369 -9.83 11.08 -7.46
CA ILE A 369 -9.83 12.24 -8.39
C ILE A 369 -11.17 12.99 -8.43
N SER A 370 -12.31 12.28 -8.41
CA SER A 370 -13.64 12.90 -8.56
C SER A 370 -14.21 13.47 -7.25
N GLN A 371 -13.65 13.14 -6.08
CA GLN A 371 -14.07 13.73 -4.80
C GLN A 371 -13.75 15.24 -4.70
N GLU A 372 -13.05 15.80 -5.68
CA GLU A 372 -12.89 17.23 -5.90
C GLU A 372 -13.78 17.80 -7.03
N ARG A 373 -14.87 17.15 -7.43
CA ARG A 373 -15.90 17.78 -8.28
C ARG A 373 -17.32 17.50 -7.77
N PRO A 374 -17.83 18.25 -6.78
CA PRO A 374 -19.22 18.18 -6.36
C PRO A 374 -20.20 18.88 -7.32
N GLU A 375 -19.76 19.47 -8.43
CA GLU A 375 -20.64 20.22 -9.34
C GLU A 375 -20.35 19.82 -10.78
N LEU A 376 -21.12 18.88 -11.34
CA LEU A 376 -21.39 18.71 -12.79
C LEU A 376 -22.34 17.53 -13.11
N ALA A 377 -23.19 17.08 -12.17
CA ALA A 377 -24.17 16.00 -12.41
C ALA A 377 -25.63 16.49 -12.45
N GLU A 378 -25.87 17.77 -12.81
CA GLU A 378 -27.23 18.31 -13.07
C GLU A 378 -27.33 19.06 -14.41
N ALA A 379 -26.52 18.72 -15.40
CA ALA A 379 -26.76 19.15 -16.78
C ALA A 379 -26.21 18.11 -17.76
N VAL A 380 -27.01 17.09 -18.07
CA VAL A 380 -27.53 16.72 -19.40
C VAL A 380 -28.66 15.73 -19.18
#